data_AF-A0A430Q7B6-F1
#
_entry.id   AF-A0A430Q7B6-F1
#
_cell.length_a   1.000
_cell.length_b   1.000
_cell.length_c   1.000
_cell.angle_alpha   90.00
_cell.angle_beta   90.00
_cell.angle_gamma   90.00
#
_symmetry.space_group_name_H-M   'P 1'
#
loop_
_entity.id
_entity.type
_entity.pdbx_description
1 polymer ?
#
loop_
_entity_poly.entity_id
_entity_poly.type
_entity_poly.pdbx_seq_one_letter_code
_entity_poly.pdbx_strand_id
1 'polypeptide(L)'
;MQRRREDLEKKECELKESLIKFDQFFKDNDEKRVRATKKISTEKGLQQQKQTEINILNDDIARFTKMREKQERKVKSLLKYRLFLESVVKMSDEFSDIYELISRYDALKANLEDLRSSDAKTQKLIDNKSSELVHFKKTKQDEKLSLTNEIAELRNHLELQQMSGRNKETQWEHTRDLAANRIYELSTIVIAVANMYTIVRSHQKYGESAKPNETCKQLKAVS
;
A
#
# COMPACT_ATOMS: atom_id res chain seq x y z
N MET A 1 68.14 -81.55 -93.33
CA MET A 1 68.08 -81.18 -91.89
C MET A 1 67.98 -79.67 -91.66
N GLN A 2 68.52 -78.79 -92.54
CA GLN A 2 68.45 -77.32 -92.40
C GLN A 2 67.02 -76.74 -92.43
N ARG A 3 66.23 -77.02 -93.49
CA ARG A 3 64.87 -76.46 -93.66
C ARG A 3 63.90 -76.75 -92.50
N ARG A 4 64.05 -77.92 -91.87
CA ARG A 4 63.19 -78.33 -90.74
C ARG A 4 63.55 -77.59 -89.45
N ARG A 5 64.79 -77.11 -89.30
CA ARG A 5 65.21 -76.24 -88.19
C ARG A 5 64.77 -74.79 -88.42
N GLU A 6 64.92 -74.28 -89.64
CA GLU A 6 64.48 -72.93 -90.01
C GLU A 6 62.96 -72.74 -89.85
N ASP A 7 62.14 -73.70 -90.28
CA ASP A 7 60.68 -73.66 -90.06
C ASP A 7 60.29 -73.73 -88.58
N LEU A 8 61.09 -74.45 -87.77
CA LEU A 8 60.89 -74.55 -86.33
C LEU A 8 61.24 -73.24 -85.63
N GLU A 9 62.38 -72.63 -85.97
CA GLU A 9 62.77 -71.30 -85.48
C GLU A 9 61.76 -70.22 -85.89
N LYS A 10 61.24 -70.28 -87.11
CA LYS A 10 60.24 -69.31 -87.59
C LYS A 10 58.92 -69.42 -86.82
N LYS A 11 58.43 -70.64 -86.61
CA LYS A 11 57.25 -70.90 -85.75
C LYS A 11 57.49 -70.50 -84.30
N GLU A 12 58.70 -70.70 -83.79
CA GLU A 12 59.06 -70.30 -82.43
C GLU A 12 59.10 -68.77 -82.28
N CYS A 13 59.61 -68.04 -83.28
CA CYS A 13 59.57 -66.58 -83.35
C CYS A 13 58.13 -66.06 -83.47
N GLU A 14 57.29 -66.65 -84.33
CA GLU A 14 55.87 -66.29 -84.45
C GLU A 14 55.11 -66.52 -83.14
N LEU A 15 55.40 -67.62 -82.42
CA LEU A 15 54.83 -67.88 -81.11
C LEU A 15 55.28 -66.84 -80.08
N LYS A 16 56.56 -66.49 -80.06
CA LYS A 16 57.12 -65.47 -79.15
C LYS A 16 56.49 -64.10 -79.41
N GLU A 17 56.35 -63.69 -80.68
CA GLU A 17 55.67 -62.45 -81.04
C GLU A 17 54.19 -62.45 -80.67
N SER A 18 53.50 -63.57 -80.88
CA SER A 18 52.10 -63.72 -80.48
C SER A 18 51.96 -63.61 -78.95
N LEU A 19 52.87 -64.23 -78.20
CA LEU A 19 52.90 -64.13 -76.73
C LEU A 19 53.08 -62.69 -76.25
N ILE A 20 53.98 -61.93 -76.88
CA ILE A 20 54.20 -60.51 -76.57
C ILE A 20 52.94 -59.68 -76.88
N LYS A 21 52.29 -59.92 -78.02
CA LYS A 21 51.05 -59.24 -78.40
C LYS A 21 49.90 -59.57 -77.44
N PHE A 22 49.80 -60.82 -76.99
CA PHE A 22 48.82 -61.25 -75.99
C PHE A 22 49.09 -60.60 -74.63
N ASP A 23 50.35 -60.56 -74.18
CA ASP A 23 50.72 -59.92 -72.92
C ASP A 23 50.45 -58.41 -72.93
N GLN A 24 50.73 -57.74 -74.05
CA GLN A 24 50.36 -56.34 -74.26
C GLN A 24 48.85 -56.14 -74.26
N PHE A 25 48.09 -57.02 -74.93
CA PHE A 25 46.63 -56.98 -74.93
C PHE A 25 46.03 -57.17 -73.53
N PHE A 26 46.58 -58.10 -72.73
CA PHE A 26 46.15 -58.30 -71.34
C PHE A 26 46.43 -57.07 -70.49
N LYS A 27 47.60 -56.45 -70.62
CA LYS A 27 47.95 -55.18 -69.93
C LYS A 27 47.00 -54.05 -70.32
N ASP A 28 46.77 -53.83 -71.61
CA ASP A 28 45.87 -52.77 -72.11
C ASP A 28 44.42 -52.99 -71.66
N ASN A 29 43.96 -54.24 -71.65
CA ASN A 29 42.63 -54.60 -71.17
C ASN A 29 42.50 -54.37 -69.67
N ASP A 30 43.51 -54.76 -68.89
CA ASP A 30 43.53 -54.55 -67.45
C ASP A 30 43.56 -53.07 -67.09
N GLU A 31 44.34 -52.25 -67.81
CA GLU A 31 44.31 -50.80 -67.66
C GLU A 31 42.92 -50.20 -67.97
N LYS A 32 42.25 -50.67 -69.03
CA LYS A 32 40.88 -50.24 -69.36
C LYS A 32 39.91 -50.63 -68.25
N ARG A 33 40.04 -51.85 -67.70
CA ARG A 33 39.24 -52.32 -66.57
C ARG A 33 39.47 -51.44 -65.35
N VAL A 34 40.72 -51.19 -64.97
CA VAL A 34 41.07 -50.33 -63.83
C VAL A 34 40.55 -48.90 -64.00
N ARG A 35 40.71 -48.30 -65.19
CA ARG A 35 40.16 -46.97 -65.50
C ARG A 35 38.63 -46.94 -65.39
N ALA A 36 37.94 -47.94 -65.93
CA ALA A 36 36.48 -48.06 -65.84
C ALA A 36 36.02 -48.23 -64.38
N THR A 37 36.67 -49.10 -63.61
CA THR A 37 36.36 -49.31 -62.18
C THR A 37 36.59 -48.03 -61.37
N LYS A 38 37.70 -47.31 -61.60
CA LYS A 38 37.97 -46.03 -60.93
C LYS A 38 36.91 -44.98 -61.26
N LYS A 39 36.53 -44.86 -62.55
CA LYS A 39 35.47 -43.94 -62.99
C LYS A 39 34.12 -44.27 -62.34
N ILE A 40 33.76 -45.55 -62.27
CA ILE A 40 32.53 -45.99 -61.59
C ILE A 40 32.57 -45.62 -60.10
N SER A 41 33.71 -45.83 -59.44
CA SER A 41 33.87 -45.48 -58.02
C SER A 41 33.73 -43.96 -57.79
N THR A 42 34.33 -43.12 -58.64
CA THR A 42 34.22 -41.66 -58.52
C THR A 42 32.79 -41.19 -58.79
N GLU A 43 32.13 -41.76 -59.81
CA GLU A 43 30.75 -41.42 -60.15
C GLU A 43 29.78 -41.79 -59.01
N LYS A 44 29.96 -42.97 -58.41
CA LYS A 44 29.19 -43.41 -57.24
C LYS A 44 29.40 -42.48 -56.04
N GLY A 45 30.63 -42.03 -55.79
CA GLY A 45 30.92 -41.07 -54.72
C GLY A 45 30.24 -39.73 -54.95
N LEU A 46 30.29 -39.20 -56.18
CA LEU A 46 29.63 -37.95 -56.55
C LEU A 46 28.10 -38.09 -56.44
N GLN A 47 27.55 -39.21 -56.89
CA GLN A 47 26.12 -39.51 -56.78
C GLN A 47 25.67 -39.54 -55.32
N GLN A 48 26.44 -40.16 -54.42
CA GLN A 48 26.14 -40.19 -52.99
C GLN A 48 26.17 -38.77 -52.39
N GLN A 49 27.20 -37.99 -52.70
CA GLN A 49 27.30 -36.60 -52.22
C GLN A 49 26.09 -35.77 -52.67
N LYS A 50 25.70 -35.89 -53.95
CA LYS A 50 24.53 -35.20 -54.49
C LYS A 50 23.23 -35.69 -53.87
N GLN A 51 23.11 -36.98 -53.58
CA GLN A 51 21.93 -37.51 -52.89
C GLN A 51 21.81 -36.95 -51.48
N THR A 52 22.92 -36.82 -50.74
CA THR A 52 22.92 -36.19 -49.41
C THR A 52 22.51 -34.72 -49.51
N GLU A 53 23.06 -33.98 -50.47
CA GLU A 53 22.69 -32.57 -50.71
C GLU A 53 21.19 -32.43 -51.03
N ILE A 54 20.65 -33.29 -51.89
CA ILE A 54 19.21 -33.34 -52.22
C ILE A 54 18.38 -33.59 -50.96
N ASN A 55 18.79 -34.53 -50.10
CA ASN A 55 18.05 -34.84 -48.88
C ASN A 55 18.02 -33.63 -47.93
N ILE A 56 19.15 -32.96 -47.72
CA ILE A 56 19.24 -31.74 -46.89
C ILE A 56 18.33 -30.64 -47.45
N LEU A 57 18.41 -30.39 -48.76
CA LEU A 57 17.58 -29.37 -49.42
C LEU A 57 16.09 -29.69 -49.32
N ASN A 58 15.69 -30.97 -49.43
CA ASN A 58 14.31 -31.39 -49.26
C ASN A 58 13.81 -31.16 -47.82
N ASP A 59 14.63 -31.45 -46.82
CA ASP A 59 14.31 -31.20 -45.41
C ASP A 59 14.14 -29.69 -45.15
N ASP A 60 15.01 -28.86 -45.74
CA ASP A 60 14.92 -27.40 -45.67
C ASP A 60 13.64 -26.88 -46.33
N ILE A 61 13.27 -27.38 -47.51
CA ILE A 61 12.03 -27.04 -48.20
C ILE A 61 10.82 -27.39 -47.33
N ALA A 62 10.81 -28.58 -46.72
CA ALA A 62 9.74 -29.01 -45.83
C ALA A 62 9.63 -28.09 -44.60
N ARG A 63 10.77 -27.73 -43.98
CA ARG A 63 10.81 -26.80 -42.85
C ARG A 63 10.25 -25.43 -43.24
N PHE A 64 10.73 -24.85 -44.34
CA PHE A 64 10.29 -23.51 -44.77
C PHE A 64 8.82 -23.49 -45.20
N THR A 65 8.32 -24.56 -45.83
CA THR A 65 6.90 -24.70 -46.18
C THR A 65 6.04 -24.67 -44.92
N LYS A 66 6.40 -25.44 -43.88
CA LYS A 66 5.69 -25.45 -42.61
C LYS A 66 5.72 -24.09 -41.89
N MET A 67 6.84 -23.38 -41.95
CA MET A 67 6.95 -22.01 -41.42
C MET A 67 6.02 -21.05 -42.16
N ARG A 68 6.01 -21.10 -43.50
CA ARG A 68 5.14 -20.27 -44.34
C ARG A 68 3.66 -20.51 -44.02
N GLU A 69 3.24 -21.77 -43.96
CA GLU A 69 1.85 -22.13 -43.61
C GLU A 69 1.44 -21.64 -42.20
N LYS A 70 2.36 -21.68 -41.24
CA LYS A 70 2.12 -21.13 -39.89
C LYS A 70 1.92 -19.62 -39.94
N GLN A 71 2.75 -18.91 -40.70
CA GLN A 71 2.65 -17.45 -40.86
C GLN A 71 1.37 -17.06 -41.61
N GLU A 72 1.05 -17.74 -42.70
CA GLU A 72 -0.19 -17.51 -43.46
C GLU A 72 -1.43 -17.70 -42.61
N ARG A 73 -1.48 -18.76 -41.78
CA ARG A 73 -2.57 -18.94 -40.81
C ARG A 73 -2.66 -17.78 -39.83
N LYS A 74 -1.54 -17.28 -39.33
CA LYS A 74 -1.51 -16.12 -38.43
C LYS A 74 -2.02 -14.86 -39.12
N VAL A 75 -1.56 -14.58 -40.35
CA VAL A 75 -2.04 -13.43 -41.15
C VAL A 75 -3.55 -13.53 -41.39
N LYS A 76 -4.05 -14.69 -41.83
CA LYS A 76 -5.49 -14.92 -42.02
C LYS A 76 -6.28 -14.70 -40.72
N SER A 77 -5.76 -15.16 -39.59
CA SER A 77 -6.42 -14.96 -38.29
C SER A 77 -6.47 -13.50 -37.85
N LEU A 78 -5.48 -12.70 -38.25
CA LEU A 78 -5.37 -11.28 -37.91
C LEU A 78 -6.14 -10.37 -38.88
N LEU A 79 -6.42 -10.85 -40.09
CA LEU A 79 -7.11 -10.09 -41.13
C LEU A 79 -8.44 -9.51 -40.65
N LYS A 80 -9.21 -10.26 -39.87
CA LYS A 80 -10.50 -9.78 -39.32
C LYS A 80 -10.35 -8.53 -38.45
N TYR A 81 -9.26 -8.42 -37.67
CA TYR A 81 -8.99 -7.26 -36.83
C TYR A 81 -8.56 -6.07 -37.66
N ARG A 82 -7.70 -6.31 -38.67
CA ARG A 82 -7.32 -5.26 -39.62
C ARG A 82 -8.54 -4.70 -40.35
N LEU A 83 -9.39 -5.55 -40.93
CA LEU A 83 -10.61 -5.13 -41.63
C LEU A 83 -11.55 -4.35 -40.72
N PHE A 84 -11.69 -4.77 -39.45
CA PHE A 84 -12.44 -4.03 -38.46
C PHE A 84 -11.86 -2.63 -38.22
N LEU A 85 -10.55 -2.51 -37.99
CA LEU A 85 -9.88 -1.21 -37.77
C LEU A 85 -9.97 -0.32 -39.02
N GLU A 86 -9.81 -0.89 -40.22
CA GLU A 86 -10.03 -0.17 -41.49
C GLU A 86 -11.47 0.35 -41.59
N SER A 87 -12.47 -0.43 -41.14
CA SER A 87 -13.86 0.01 -41.09
C SER A 87 -14.07 1.14 -40.09
N VAL A 88 -13.46 1.07 -38.89
CA VAL A 88 -13.57 2.12 -37.87
C VAL A 88 -13.00 3.43 -38.39
N VAL A 89 -11.81 3.39 -39.01
CA VAL A 89 -11.18 4.57 -39.63
C VAL A 89 -12.05 5.13 -40.77
N LYS A 90 -12.66 4.28 -41.60
CA LYS A 90 -13.57 4.75 -42.66
C LYS A 90 -14.86 5.38 -42.15
N MET A 91 -15.33 4.96 -40.98
CA MET A 91 -16.56 5.47 -40.37
C MET A 91 -16.34 6.73 -39.54
N SER A 92 -15.09 7.02 -39.17
CA SER A 92 -14.72 8.12 -38.30
C SER A 92 -13.79 9.06 -39.03
N ASP A 93 -14.23 10.30 -39.24
CA ASP A 93 -13.40 11.35 -39.84
C ASP A 93 -12.30 11.86 -38.88
N GLU A 94 -12.19 11.29 -37.67
CA GLU A 94 -11.22 11.69 -36.63
C GLU A 94 -9.84 11.07 -36.82
N PHE A 95 -9.72 10.02 -37.63
CA PHE A 95 -8.46 9.27 -37.80
C PHE A 95 -8.08 9.17 -39.27
N SER A 96 -6.84 9.51 -39.61
CA SER A 96 -6.31 9.37 -40.95
C SER A 96 -5.96 7.92 -41.30
N ASP A 97 -5.50 7.14 -40.32
CA ASP A 97 -5.14 5.74 -40.50
C ASP A 97 -5.27 4.92 -39.20
N ILE A 98 -4.99 3.62 -39.29
CA ILE A 98 -5.05 2.69 -38.16
C ILE A 98 -3.98 3.00 -37.11
N TYR A 99 -2.81 3.49 -37.52
CA TYR A 99 -1.73 3.79 -36.58
C TYR A 99 -2.09 4.99 -35.71
N GLU A 100 -2.71 6.02 -36.27
CA GLU A 100 -3.22 7.16 -35.52
C GLU A 100 -4.30 6.73 -34.52
N LEU A 101 -5.25 5.89 -34.94
CA LEU A 101 -6.27 5.31 -34.06
C LEU A 101 -5.65 4.55 -32.89
N ILE A 102 -4.65 3.69 -33.15
CA ILE A 102 -3.94 2.94 -32.11
C ILE A 102 -3.18 3.89 -31.18
N SER A 103 -2.45 4.86 -31.72
CA SER A 103 -1.70 5.82 -30.92
C SER A 103 -2.62 6.63 -30.01
N ARG A 104 -3.79 7.02 -30.50
CA ARG A 104 -4.80 7.72 -29.68
C ARG A 104 -5.35 6.82 -28.59
N TYR A 105 -5.65 5.56 -28.91
CA TYR A 105 -6.09 4.57 -27.93
C TYR A 105 -5.05 4.36 -26.84
N ASP A 106 -3.77 4.21 -27.19
CA ASP A 106 -2.68 4.00 -26.23
C ASP A 106 -2.52 5.21 -25.31
N ALA A 107 -2.57 6.42 -25.86
CA ALA A 107 -2.53 7.65 -25.06
C ALA A 107 -3.73 7.77 -24.10
N LEU A 108 -4.94 7.46 -24.57
CA LEU A 108 -6.15 7.45 -23.74
C LEU A 108 -6.08 6.39 -22.64
N LYS A 109 -5.57 5.20 -22.97
CA LYS A 109 -5.40 4.11 -22.01
C LYS A 109 -4.38 4.46 -20.94
N ALA A 110 -3.23 5.03 -21.32
CA ALA A 110 -2.23 5.50 -20.38
C ALA A 110 -2.79 6.58 -19.45
N ASN A 111 -3.51 7.57 -20.00
CA ASN A 111 -4.17 8.61 -19.21
C ASN A 111 -5.21 8.02 -18.24
N LEU A 112 -6.02 7.07 -18.70
CA LEU A 112 -6.98 6.38 -17.84
C LEU A 112 -6.30 5.62 -16.68
N GLU A 113 -5.17 4.96 -16.95
CA GLU A 113 -4.38 4.28 -15.92
C GLU A 113 -3.81 5.26 -14.90
N ASP A 114 -3.27 6.40 -15.35
CA ASP A 114 -2.79 7.47 -14.49
C ASP A 114 -3.90 8.08 -13.64
N LEU A 115 -5.07 8.33 -14.23
CA LEU A 115 -6.23 8.89 -13.54
C LEU A 115 -6.74 7.93 -12.47
N ARG A 116 -6.83 6.62 -12.77
CA ARG A 116 -7.20 5.58 -11.80
C ARG A 116 -6.20 5.50 -10.65
N SER A 117 -4.90 5.61 -10.94
CA SER A 117 -3.86 5.63 -9.92
C SER A 117 -3.99 6.85 -9.00
N SER A 118 -4.25 8.02 -9.58
CA SER A 118 -4.49 9.26 -8.84
C SER A 118 -5.75 9.20 -7.97
N ASP A 119 -6.85 8.68 -8.52
CA ASP A 119 -8.11 8.49 -7.81
C ASP A 119 -7.93 7.55 -6.62
N ALA A 120 -7.28 6.40 -6.83
CA ALA A 120 -6.98 5.46 -5.74
C ALA A 120 -6.11 6.08 -4.63
N LYS A 121 -5.15 6.95 -4.96
CA LYS A 121 -4.36 7.68 -3.97
C LYS A 121 -5.22 8.69 -3.20
N THR A 122 -6.09 9.39 -3.92
CA THR A 122 -6.99 10.39 -3.33
C THR A 122 -7.99 9.74 -2.38
N GLN A 123 -8.57 8.61 -2.77
CA GLN A 123 -9.47 7.85 -1.92
C GLN A 123 -8.79 7.40 -0.63
N LYS A 124 -7.56 6.87 -0.71
CA LYS A 124 -6.77 6.53 0.48
C LYS A 124 -6.52 7.74 1.39
N LEU A 125 -6.27 8.91 0.82
CA LEU A 125 -6.09 10.14 1.61
C LEU A 125 -7.40 10.54 2.31
N ILE A 126 -8.53 10.45 1.61
CA ILE A 126 -9.86 10.73 2.16
C ILE A 126 -10.17 9.76 3.31
N ASP A 127 -9.92 8.46 3.14
CA ASP A 127 -10.16 7.44 4.15
C ASP A 127 -9.30 7.66 5.40
N ASN A 128 -8.01 7.99 5.20
CA ASN A 128 -7.10 8.33 6.28
C ASN A 128 -7.56 9.58 7.04
N LYS A 129 -7.90 10.67 6.32
CA LYS A 129 -8.38 11.91 6.95
C LYS A 129 -9.71 11.73 7.66
N SER A 130 -10.61 10.92 7.11
CA SER A 130 -11.87 10.57 7.75
C SER A 130 -11.63 9.81 9.05
N SER A 131 -10.69 8.86 9.04
CA SER A 131 -10.30 8.10 10.24
C SER A 131 -9.66 9.00 11.31
N GLU A 132 -8.74 9.89 10.91
CA GLU A 132 -8.16 10.90 11.80
C GLU A 132 -9.22 11.81 12.43
N LEU A 133 -10.21 12.26 11.63
CA LEU A 133 -11.29 13.10 12.11
C LEU A 133 -12.19 12.38 13.12
N VAL A 134 -12.53 11.11 12.87
CA VAL A 134 -13.31 10.29 13.81
C VAL A 134 -12.56 10.12 15.12
N HIS A 135 -11.26 9.80 15.06
CA HIS A 135 -10.43 9.67 16.26
C HIS A 135 -10.37 10.99 17.03
N PHE A 136 -10.07 12.11 16.36
CA PHE A 136 -9.99 13.43 16.99
C PHE A 136 -11.32 13.83 17.65
N LYS A 137 -12.45 13.62 16.97
CA LYS A 137 -13.78 13.88 17.54
C LYS A 137 -14.02 13.06 18.80
N LYS A 138 -13.64 11.77 18.79
CA LYS A 138 -13.76 10.91 19.97
C LYS A 138 -12.91 11.43 21.12
N THR A 139 -11.63 11.71 20.89
CA THR A 139 -10.74 12.26 21.92
C THR A 139 -11.27 13.55 22.52
N LYS A 140 -11.78 14.46 21.69
CA LYS A 140 -12.37 15.73 22.17
C LYS A 140 -13.67 15.53 22.93
N GLN A 141 -14.48 14.56 22.54
CA GLN A 141 -15.69 14.19 23.27
C GLN A 141 -15.34 13.61 24.65
N ASP A 142 -14.33 12.75 24.73
CA ASP A 142 -13.84 12.17 25.99
C ASP A 142 -13.28 13.27 26.93
N GLU A 143 -12.52 14.22 26.38
CA GLU A 143 -12.01 15.39 27.11
C GLU A 143 -13.16 16.25 27.66
N LYS A 144 -14.19 16.53 26.84
CA LYS A 144 -15.38 17.27 27.27
C LYS A 144 -16.10 16.55 28.42
N LEU A 145 -16.24 15.22 28.36
CA LEU A 145 -16.86 14.45 29.43
C LEU A 145 -16.03 14.53 30.72
N SER A 146 -14.71 14.41 30.62
CA SER A 146 -13.81 14.57 31.78
C SER A 146 -13.96 15.94 32.44
N LEU A 147 -13.94 17.01 31.67
CA LEU A 147 -14.13 18.39 32.19
C LEU A 147 -15.53 18.59 32.77
N THR A 148 -16.55 17.96 32.19
CA THR A 148 -17.92 18.03 32.73
C THR A 148 -18.01 17.36 34.10
N ASN A 149 -17.35 16.23 34.29
CA ASN A 149 -17.26 15.54 35.58
C ASN A 149 -16.51 16.41 36.60
N GLU A 150 -15.38 17.01 36.23
CA GLU A 150 -14.61 17.91 37.10
C GLU A 150 -15.44 19.14 37.53
N ILE A 151 -16.20 19.74 36.62
CA ILE A 151 -17.13 20.83 36.94
C ILE A 151 -18.19 20.37 37.96
N ALA A 152 -18.74 19.16 37.79
CA ALA A 152 -19.73 18.62 38.71
C ALA A 152 -19.13 18.39 40.11
N GLU A 153 -17.91 17.87 40.20
CA GLU A 153 -17.18 17.71 41.45
C GLU A 153 -16.92 19.05 42.15
N LEU A 154 -16.44 20.05 41.40
CA LEU A 154 -16.19 21.39 41.93
C LEU A 154 -17.48 22.07 42.41
N ARG A 155 -18.60 21.91 41.69
CA ARG A 155 -19.91 22.41 42.11
C ARG A 155 -20.39 21.77 43.40
N ASN A 156 -20.29 20.43 43.50
CA ASN A 156 -20.63 19.71 44.72
C ASN A 156 -19.77 20.18 45.90
N HIS A 157 -18.47 20.40 45.68
CA HIS A 157 -17.60 20.92 46.72
C HIS A 157 -18.01 22.32 47.17
N LEU A 158 -18.30 23.21 46.21
CA LEU A 158 -18.76 24.58 46.51
C LEU A 158 -20.07 24.58 47.30
N GLU A 159 -21.05 23.77 46.90
CA GLU A 159 -22.33 23.64 47.60
C GLU A 159 -22.14 23.16 49.05
N LEU A 160 -21.29 22.17 49.28
CA LEU A 160 -20.96 21.69 50.63
C LEU A 160 -20.33 22.80 51.49
N GLN A 161 -19.39 23.57 50.94
CA GLN A 161 -18.77 24.70 51.66
C GLN A 161 -19.78 25.80 51.96
N GLN A 162 -20.65 26.14 51.01
CA GLN A 162 -21.71 27.13 51.20
C GLN A 162 -22.71 26.70 52.26
N MET A 163 -23.12 25.43 52.27
CA MET A 163 -23.98 24.86 53.32
C MET A 163 -23.32 24.95 54.69
N SER A 164 -22.04 24.57 54.80
CA SER A 164 -21.27 24.70 56.05
C SER A 164 -21.17 26.15 56.51
N GLY A 165 -20.93 27.08 55.59
CA GLY A 165 -20.89 28.51 55.84
C GLY A 165 -22.22 29.04 56.40
N ARG A 166 -23.34 28.74 55.74
CA ARG A 166 -24.68 29.10 56.21
C ARG A 166 -24.97 28.55 57.59
N ASN A 167 -24.64 27.28 57.85
CA ASN A 167 -24.85 26.67 59.17
C ASN A 167 -24.08 27.40 60.28
N LYS A 168 -22.82 27.79 60.02
CA LYS A 168 -22.01 28.56 60.98
C LYS A 168 -22.56 29.96 61.18
N GLU A 169 -23.03 30.61 60.12
CA GLU A 169 -23.65 31.94 60.18
C GLU A 169 -24.92 31.89 61.04
N THR A 170 -25.81 30.91 60.82
CA THR A 170 -27.00 30.72 61.65
C THR A 170 -26.65 30.46 63.12
N GLN A 171 -25.62 29.65 63.41
CA GLN A 171 -25.15 29.42 64.79
C GLN A 171 -24.61 30.70 65.44
N TRP A 172 -23.87 31.50 64.67
CA TRP A 172 -23.32 32.77 65.13
C TRP A 172 -24.43 33.79 65.41
N GLU A 173 -25.42 33.91 64.53
CA GLU A 173 -26.61 34.77 64.74
C GLU A 173 -27.35 34.37 66.02
N HIS A 174 -27.62 33.08 66.22
CA HIS A 174 -28.27 32.61 67.44
C HIS A 174 -27.47 32.96 68.70
N THR A 175 -26.14 32.77 68.66
CA THR A 175 -25.26 33.11 69.78
C THR A 175 -25.24 34.62 70.05
N ARG A 176 -25.20 35.43 68.99
CA ARG A 176 -25.26 36.89 69.07
C ARG A 176 -26.58 37.36 69.68
N ASP A 177 -27.70 36.81 69.24
CA ASP A 177 -29.03 37.18 69.74
C ASP A 177 -29.19 36.79 71.22
N LEU A 178 -28.68 35.61 71.61
CA LEU A 178 -28.62 35.21 73.02
C LEU A 178 -27.77 36.17 73.87
N ALA A 179 -26.61 36.60 73.36
CA ALA A 179 -25.76 37.58 74.03
C ALA A 179 -26.46 38.94 74.15
N ALA A 180 -27.13 39.40 73.10
CA ALA A 180 -27.90 40.64 73.12
C ALA A 180 -29.04 40.60 74.15
N ASN A 181 -29.78 39.49 74.23
CA ASN A 181 -30.82 39.28 75.25
C ASN A 181 -30.24 39.33 76.67
N ARG A 182 -29.10 38.68 76.93
CA ARG A 182 -28.41 38.75 78.23
C ARG A 182 -27.95 40.17 78.57
N ILE A 183 -27.41 40.91 77.60
CA ILE A 183 -27.01 42.31 77.79
C ILE A 183 -28.23 43.17 78.12
N TYR A 184 -29.36 42.94 77.45
CA TYR A 184 -30.62 43.64 77.73
C TYR A 184 -31.15 43.33 79.14
N GLU A 185 -31.17 42.06 79.54
CA GLU A 185 -31.55 41.64 80.91
C GLU A 185 -30.66 42.30 81.96
N LEU A 186 -29.33 42.24 81.79
CA LEU A 186 -28.38 42.88 82.69
C LEU A 186 -28.59 44.40 82.78
N SER A 187 -28.81 45.06 81.64
CA SER A 187 -29.10 46.50 81.59
C SER A 187 -30.40 46.85 82.34
N THR A 188 -31.42 46.00 82.21
CA THR A 188 -32.69 46.14 82.93
C THR A 188 -32.51 45.98 84.43
N ILE A 189 -31.73 44.99 84.88
CA ILE A 189 -31.39 44.80 86.29
C ILE A 189 -30.62 46.01 86.83
N VAL A 190 -29.63 46.51 86.09
CA VAL A 190 -28.86 47.72 86.47
C VAL A 190 -29.78 48.91 86.69
N ILE A 191 -30.74 49.15 85.79
CA ILE A 191 -31.72 50.24 85.92
C ILE A 191 -32.64 50.01 87.11
N ALA A 192 -33.16 48.79 87.31
CA ALA A 192 -34.02 48.47 88.44
C ALA A 192 -33.30 48.69 89.79
N VAL A 193 -32.05 48.26 89.91
CA VAL A 193 -31.20 48.49 91.08
C VAL A 193 -30.99 49.98 91.33
N ALA A 194 -30.67 50.75 90.28
CA ALA A 194 -30.48 52.19 90.40
C ALA A 194 -31.78 52.91 90.85
N ASN A 195 -32.93 52.48 90.31
CA ASN A 195 -34.23 52.99 90.70
C ASN A 195 -34.55 52.67 92.17
N MET A 196 -34.38 51.41 92.60
CA MET A 196 -34.60 51.01 94.00
C MET A 196 -33.64 51.73 94.96
N TYR A 197 -32.36 51.88 94.60
CA TYR A 197 -31.38 52.63 95.38
C TYR A 197 -31.79 54.09 95.55
N THR A 198 -32.31 54.72 94.50
CA THR A 198 -32.83 56.09 94.56
C THR A 198 -33.99 56.20 95.56
N ILE A 199 -34.89 55.21 95.59
CA ILE A 199 -35.99 55.13 96.56
C ILE A 199 -35.47 54.96 97.99
N VAL A 200 -34.61 53.97 98.26
CA VAL A 200 -34.04 53.73 99.61
C VAL A 200 -33.32 54.98 100.11
N ARG A 201 -32.54 55.63 99.25
CA ARG A 201 -31.81 56.85 99.58
C ARG A 201 -32.71 58.06 99.84
N SER A 202 -33.91 58.10 99.27
CA SER A 202 -34.89 59.15 99.60
C SER A 202 -35.39 59.03 101.05
N HIS A 203 -35.28 57.84 101.66
CA HIS A 203 -35.67 57.56 103.05
C HIS A 203 -34.49 57.58 104.05
N GLN A 204 -33.24 57.51 103.59
CA GLN A 204 -32.05 57.44 104.46
C GLN A 204 -31.17 58.70 104.29
N LYS A 205 -31.16 59.59 105.29
CA LYS A 205 -30.53 60.93 105.20
C LYS A 205 -29.00 60.96 105.42
N TYR A 206 -28.36 59.86 105.82
CA TYR A 206 -26.91 59.81 106.11
C TYR A 206 -26.26 58.52 105.60
N GLY A 207 -25.13 58.64 104.90
CA GLY A 207 -24.34 57.53 104.32
C GLY A 207 -23.60 57.92 103.03
N GLU A 208 -22.58 57.15 102.64
CA GLU A 208 -21.76 57.41 101.45
C GLU A 208 -22.56 57.14 100.14
N SER A 209 -22.45 58.05 99.17
CA SER A 209 -23.23 58.02 97.94
C SER A 209 -22.60 57.16 96.85
N ALA A 210 -23.23 56.04 96.48
CA ALA A 210 -22.87 55.32 95.24
C ALA A 210 -23.16 56.17 93.99
N LYS A 211 -22.25 56.16 93.01
CA LYS A 211 -22.38 56.84 91.70
C LYS A 211 -23.27 56.03 90.72
N PRO A 212 -23.80 56.64 89.64
CA PRO A 212 -24.69 55.96 88.69
C PRO A 212 -24.14 54.67 88.07
N ASN A 213 -22.82 54.59 87.86
CA ASN A 213 -22.16 53.42 87.25
C ASN A 213 -21.66 52.40 88.30
N GLU A 214 -21.96 52.58 89.58
CA GLU A 214 -21.53 51.68 90.66
C GLU A 214 -22.64 50.72 91.09
N THR A 215 -23.24 50.00 90.13
CA THR A 215 -24.41 49.13 90.36
C THR A 215 -24.22 48.14 91.51
N CYS A 216 -23.03 47.55 91.68
CA CYS A 216 -22.78 46.63 92.80
C CYS A 216 -22.83 47.31 94.17
N LYS A 217 -22.39 48.57 94.29
CA LYS A 217 -22.51 49.33 95.54
C LYS A 217 -23.96 49.73 95.80
N GLN A 218 -24.70 50.12 94.76
CA GLN A 218 -26.14 50.41 94.84
C GLN A 218 -26.93 49.18 95.29
N LEU A 219 -26.66 48.01 94.69
CA LEU A 219 -27.31 46.76 95.05
C LEU A 219 -27.07 46.40 96.52
N LYS A 220 -25.83 46.54 97.03
CA LYS A 220 -25.49 46.28 98.44
C LYS A 220 -26.19 47.20 99.44
N ALA A 221 -26.62 48.39 99.01
CA ALA A 221 -27.36 49.33 99.84
C ALA A 221 -28.87 49.08 99.81
N VAL A 222 -29.36 48.33 98.82
CA VAL A 222 -30.79 47.98 98.63
C VAL A 222 -31.09 46.55 99.11
N SER A 223 -30.07 45.68 99.16
CA SER A 223 -30.15 44.31 99.71
C SER A 223 -30.09 44.33 101.23
#